data_AF-A0A6I3UZ19-F1
#
_entry.id   AF-A0A6I3UZ19-F1
#
_cell.length_a   1.000
_cell.length_b   1.000
_cell.length_c   1.000
_cell.angle_alpha   90.00
_cell.angle_beta   90.00
_cell.angle_gamma   90.00
#
_symmetry.space_group_name_H-M   'P 1'
#
loop_
_entity.id
_entity.type
_entity.pdbx_description
1 polymer ?
#
loop_
_entity_poly.entity_id
_entity_poly.type
_entity_poly.pdbx_seq_one_letter_code
_entity_poly.pdbx_strand_id
1 'polypeptide(L)'
;TSRGVDRNKLCSDLGLKYTTVRDWLKGITYPRIGKIELLSDYFGVNKSDLIEDKTQEVKEVKIPTSPLVQKVTEKVVKLSTPRKQKVLNYANEQLKEQNNKVIMIEEKLFEYK
;
A
#
# COMPACT_ATOMS: atom_id res chain seq x y z
N THR A 1 -2.43 -6.52 17.86
CA THR A 1 -2.74 -6.26 19.28
C THR A 1 -2.03 -4.98 19.70
N SER A 2 -2.72 -3.84 19.76
CA SER A 2 -2.11 -2.63 20.32
C SER A 2 -2.02 -2.80 21.83
N ARG A 3 -0.81 -2.75 22.40
CA ARG A 3 -0.60 -2.97 23.85
C ARG A 3 -1.08 -1.80 24.73
N GLY A 4 -1.83 -0.84 24.19
CA GLY A 4 -2.36 0.30 24.93
C GLY A 4 -1.31 1.15 25.67
N VAL A 5 -0.03 1.09 25.26
CA VAL A 5 1.06 1.77 25.97
C VAL A 5 1.01 3.26 25.64
N ASP A 6 0.77 4.08 26.67
CA ASP A 6 0.85 5.53 26.56
C ASP A 6 2.30 6.00 26.36
N ARG A 7 2.49 7.11 25.64
CA ARG A 7 3.82 7.65 25.34
C ARG A 7 4.60 7.99 26.61
N ASN A 8 3.94 8.48 27.66
CA ASN A 8 4.61 8.80 28.92
C ASN A 8 5.11 7.54 29.62
N LYS A 9 4.33 6.45 29.53
CA LYS A 9 4.71 5.16 30.09
C LYS A 9 5.93 4.58 29.37
N LEU A 10 5.92 4.60 28.04
CA LEU A 10 7.08 4.23 27.22
C LEU A 10 8.35 5.03 27.58
N CYS A 11 8.21 6.35 27.74
CA CYS A 11 9.33 7.22 28.11
C CYS A 11 9.90 6.88 29.49
N SER A 12 9.01 6.61 30.45
CA SER A 12 9.39 6.24 31.82
C SER A 12 10.08 4.88 31.87
N ASP A 13 9.56 3.89 31.15
CA ASP A 13 10.08 2.53 31.18
C ASP A 13 11.42 2.38 30.43
N LEU A 14 11.65 3.19 29.40
CA LEU A 14 12.89 3.16 28.59
C LEU A 14 13.90 4.27 28.95
N GLY A 15 13.58 5.12 29.92
CA GLY A 15 14.41 6.28 30.28
C GLY A 15 14.64 7.26 29.12
N LEU A 16 13.63 7.42 28.25
CA LEU A 16 13.71 8.30 27.08
C LEU A 16 13.06 9.65 27.37
N LYS A 17 13.65 10.73 26.81
CA LYS A 17 13.00 12.05 26.86
C LYS A 17 11.74 12.05 26.00
N TYR A 18 10.67 12.60 26.54
CA TYR A 18 9.39 12.71 25.84
C TYR A 18 9.51 13.43 24.49
N THR A 19 10.31 14.50 24.44
CA THR A 19 10.57 15.26 23.21
C THR A 19 11.23 14.40 22.13
N THR A 20 12.18 13.55 22.50
CA THR A 20 12.86 12.64 21.57
C THR A 20 11.90 11.64 20.94
N VAL A 21 11.08 10.96 21.76
CA VAL A 21 10.08 10.00 21.25
C VAL A 21 9.03 10.69 20.38
N ARG A 22 8.59 11.90 20.78
CA ARG A 22 7.68 12.72 19.97
C ARG A 22 8.28 13.06 18.61
N ASP A 23 9.55 13.44 18.56
CA ASP A 23 10.22 13.82 17.32
C ASP A 23 10.44 12.61 16.40
N TRP A 24 10.67 11.41 16.95
CA TRP A 24 10.68 10.15 16.19
C TRP A 24 9.31 9.82 15.60
N LEU A 25 8.24 9.92 16.38
CA LEU A 25 6.87 9.67 15.92
C LEU A 25 6.42 10.65 14.83
N LYS A 26 6.93 11.90 14.86
CA LYS A 26 6.68 12.91 13.82
C LYS A 26 7.63 12.79 12.62
N GLY A 27 8.60 11.88 12.65
CA GLY A 27 9.61 11.74 11.60
C GLY A 27 10.58 12.92 11.49
N ILE A 28 10.69 13.76 12.52
CA ILE A 28 11.62 14.92 12.54
C ILE A 28 13.06 14.42 12.70
N THR A 29 13.26 13.42 13.55
CA THR A 29 14.55 12.75 13.71
C THR A 29 14.35 11.25 13.64
N TYR A 30 15.39 10.53 13.25
CA TYR A 30 15.36 9.09 13.15
C TYR A 30 16.08 8.44 14.35
N PRO A 31 15.48 7.43 15.02
CA PRO A 31 16.16 6.73 16.10
C PRO A 31 17.39 5.98 15.57
N ARG A 32 18.52 6.05 16.30
CA ARG A 32 19.69 5.23 15.98
C ARG A 32 19.39 3.74 16.16
N ILE A 33 20.16 2.87 15.51
CA ILE A 33 19.92 1.41 15.53
C ILE A 33 19.74 0.81 16.94
N GLY A 34 20.54 1.22 17.92
CA GLY A 34 20.39 0.74 19.29
C GLY A 34 19.09 1.17 19.98
N LYS A 35 18.49 2.30 19.56
CA LYS A 35 17.16 2.71 20.03
C LYS A 35 16.03 1.98 19.32
N ILE A 36 16.22 1.60 18.06
CA ILE A 36 15.28 0.73 17.34
C ILE A 36 15.23 -0.65 18.02
N GLU A 37 16.38 -1.22 18.35
CA GLU A 37 16.49 -2.48 19.10
C GLU A 37 15.81 -2.40 20.47
N LEU A 38 16.07 -1.33 21.23
CA LEU A 38 15.41 -1.11 22.51
C LEU A 38 13.88 -1.06 22.40
N LEU A 39 13.36 -0.40 21.35
CA LEU A 39 11.93 -0.33 21.09
C LEU A 39 11.36 -1.68 20.64
N SER A 40 12.08 -2.41 19.79
CA SER A 40 11.63 -3.73 19.30
C SER A 40 11.50 -4.72 20.45
N ASP A 41 12.47 -4.72 21.36
CA ASP A 41 12.47 -5.58 22.54
C ASP A 41 11.32 -5.21 23.48
N TYR A 42 11.11 -3.92 23.73
CA TYR A 42 10.01 -3.42 24.56
C TYR A 42 8.64 -3.81 24.00
N PHE A 43 8.43 -3.65 22.69
CA PHE A 43 7.18 -4.00 22.01
C PHE A 43 7.09 -5.47 21.60
N GLY A 44 8.12 -6.28 21.85
CA GLY A 44 8.22 -7.68 21.42
C GLY A 44 7.90 -7.86 19.94
N VAL A 45 8.40 -6.96 19.09
CA VAL A 45 8.29 -7.00 17.63
C VAL A 45 9.68 -7.14 17.02
N ASN A 46 9.77 -7.47 15.75
CA ASN A 46 11.07 -7.47 15.07
C ASN A 46 11.51 -6.04 14.74
N LYS A 47 12.82 -5.81 14.61
CA LYS A 47 13.36 -4.51 14.18
C LYS A 47 12.75 -4.06 12.86
N SER A 48 12.57 -4.99 11.91
CA SER A 48 11.90 -4.75 10.63
C SER A 48 10.48 -4.22 10.79
N ASP A 49 9.73 -4.66 11.80
CA ASP A 49 8.36 -4.19 12.07
C ASP A 49 8.30 -2.70 12.46
N LEU A 50 9.44 -2.11 12.89
CA LEU A 50 9.55 -0.70 13.25
C LEU A 50 10.08 0.19 12.11
N ILE A 51 10.73 -0.39 11.10
CA ILE A 51 11.44 0.36 10.05
C ILE A 51 10.90 0.10 8.64
N GLU A 52 10.32 -1.08 8.39
CA GLU A 52 9.80 -1.46 7.09
C GLU A 52 8.30 -1.16 7.05
N ASP A 53 7.89 -0.42 6.03
CA ASP A 53 6.48 -0.23 5.70
C ASP A 53 5.90 -1.54 5.17
N LYS A 54 5.44 -2.39 6.08
CA LYS A 54 4.66 -3.60 5.74
C LYS A 54 3.29 -3.28 5.13
N THR A 55 2.91 -2.02 5.04
CA THR A 55 1.78 -1.53 4.24
C THR A 55 2.05 -1.59 2.74
N GLN A 56 3.28 -1.90 2.31
CA GLN A 56 3.49 -2.69 1.11
C GLN A 56 3.11 -4.15 1.37
N GLU A 57 1.93 -4.37 1.95
CA GLU A 57 1.18 -5.55 1.59
C GLU A 57 1.11 -5.42 0.07
N VAL A 58 1.72 -6.38 -0.63
CA VAL A 58 1.28 -6.76 -1.95
C VAL A 58 -0.22 -6.77 -1.81
N LYS A 59 -0.90 -5.71 -2.28
CA LYS A 59 -2.35 -5.67 -2.25
C LYS A 59 -2.68 -6.96 -2.93
N GLU A 60 -3.14 -7.96 -2.19
CA GLU A 60 -3.73 -9.13 -2.79
C GLU A 60 -4.79 -8.49 -3.66
N VAL A 61 -4.52 -8.46 -4.95
CA VAL A 61 -5.50 -8.05 -5.92
C VAL A 61 -6.57 -9.08 -5.64
N LYS A 62 -7.62 -8.69 -4.92
CA LYS A 62 -8.83 -9.49 -4.79
C LYS A 62 -9.34 -9.51 -6.21
N ILE A 63 -8.80 -10.40 -7.02
CA ILE A 63 -9.19 -10.60 -8.41
C ILE A 63 -10.68 -10.88 -8.26
N PRO A 64 -11.58 -9.99 -8.71
CA PRO A 64 -12.98 -10.33 -8.69
C PRO A 64 -13.08 -11.55 -9.62
N THR A 65 -13.35 -12.73 -9.04
CA THR A 65 -13.42 -14.01 -9.75
C THR A 65 -14.70 -14.08 -10.58
N SER A 66 -14.94 -13.06 -11.40
CA SER A 66 -15.91 -13.16 -12.47
C SER A 66 -15.45 -14.29 -13.39
N PRO A 67 -16.35 -15.19 -13.82
CA PRO A 67 -16.04 -16.27 -14.75
C PRO A 67 -15.30 -15.80 -16.01
N LEU A 68 -15.49 -14.53 -16.41
CA LEU A 68 -14.79 -13.93 -17.53
C LEU A 68 -13.32 -13.61 -17.21
N VAL A 69 -13.05 -13.01 -16.04
CA VAL A 69 -11.69 -12.66 -15.61
C VAL A 69 -10.83 -13.91 -15.48
N GLN A 70 -11.41 -15.00 -14.94
CA GLN A 70 -10.72 -16.28 -14.85
C GLN A 70 -10.34 -16.82 -16.23
N LYS A 71 -11.27 -16.84 -17.20
CA LYS A 71 -10.99 -17.28 -18.57
C LYS A 71 -9.92 -16.43 -19.26
N VAL A 72 -9.89 -15.13 -19.01
CA VAL A 72 -8.84 -14.24 -19.55
C VAL A 72 -7.48 -14.60 -18.95
N THR A 73 -7.40 -14.71 -17.63
CA THR A 73 -6.15 -15.07 -16.93
C THR A 73 -5.62 -16.42 -17.39
N GLU A 74 -6.46 -17.46 -17.46
CA GLU A 74 -6.08 -18.81 -17.91
C GLU A 74 -5.47 -18.80 -19.31
N LYS A 75 -6.02 -17.99 -20.23
CA LYS A 75 -5.48 -17.83 -21.59
C LYS A 75 -4.17 -17.04 -21.59
N VAL A 76 -4.12 -15.92 -20.88
CA VAL A 76 -2.95 -15.03 -20.84
C VAL A 76 -1.73 -15.73 -20.24
N VAL A 77 -1.92 -16.54 -19.20
CA VAL A 77 -0.83 -17.32 -18.57
C VAL A 77 -0.12 -18.22 -19.59
N LYS A 78 -0.88 -18.85 -20.51
CA LYS A 78 -0.37 -19.77 -21.55
C LYS A 78 0.36 -19.07 -22.71
N LEU A 79 0.26 -17.75 -22.84
CA LEU A 79 0.90 -17.00 -23.93
C LEU A 79 2.40 -16.77 -23.69
N SER A 80 3.17 -16.62 -24.77
CA SER A 80 4.56 -16.16 -24.71
C SER A 80 4.66 -14.68 -24.32
N THR A 81 5.80 -14.27 -23.78
CA THR A 81 6.04 -12.89 -23.31
C THR A 81 5.71 -11.81 -24.36
N PRO A 82 6.13 -11.93 -25.63
CA PRO A 82 5.78 -10.93 -26.65
C PRO A 82 4.28 -10.82 -26.90
N ARG A 83 3.54 -11.94 -26.79
CA ARG A 83 2.08 -11.96 -26.97
C ARG A 83 1.36 -11.40 -25.74
N LYS A 84 1.87 -11.66 -24.54
CA LYS A 84 1.37 -11.05 -23.29
C LYS A 84 1.43 -9.52 -23.36
N GLN A 85 2.53 -8.96 -23.89
CA GLN A 85 2.67 -7.51 -24.09
C GLN A 85 1.59 -6.94 -25.01
N LYS A 86 1.25 -7.64 -26.10
CA LYS A 86 0.17 -7.21 -27.00
C LYS A 86 -1.18 -7.18 -26.30
N VAL A 87 -1.50 -8.19 -25.50
CA VAL A 87 -2.75 -8.24 -24.72
C VAL A 87 -2.81 -7.07 -23.73
N LEU A 88 -1.70 -6.78 -23.04
CA LEU A 88 -1.62 -5.65 -22.11
C LEU A 88 -1.85 -4.31 -22.83
N ASN A 89 -1.20 -4.09 -23.97
CA ASN A 89 -1.37 -2.86 -24.73
C ASN A 89 -2.82 -2.66 -25.16
N TYR A 90 -3.46 -3.71 -25.71
CA TYR A 90 -4.87 -3.65 -26.10
C TYR A 90 -5.79 -3.39 -24.91
N ALA A 91 -5.55 -4.04 -23.76
CA ALA A 91 -6.34 -3.79 -22.55
C ALA A 91 -6.25 -2.33 -22.10
N ASN A 92 -5.06 -1.72 -22.18
CA ASN A 92 -4.87 -0.30 -21.86
C ASN A 92 -5.60 0.63 -22.84
N GLU A 93 -5.58 0.32 -24.13
CA GLU A 93 -6.30 1.08 -25.16
C GLU A 93 -7.82 1.04 -24.92
N GLN A 94 -8.37 -0.15 -24.65
CA GLN A 94 -9.79 -0.32 -24.35
C GLN A 94 -10.21 0.43 -23.08
N LEU A 95 -9.36 0.44 -22.05
CA LEU A 95 -9.62 1.21 -20.82
C LEU A 95 -9.63 2.72 -21.10
N LYS A 96 -8.69 3.20 -21.91
CA LYS A 96 -8.64 4.61 -22.33
C LYS A 96 -9.89 5.00 -23.12
N GLU A 97 -10.32 4.16 -24.06
CA GLU A 97 -11.53 4.38 -24.85
C GLU A 97 -12.78 4.46 -23.98
N GLN A 98 -12.93 3.53 -23.02
CA GLN A 98 -14.04 3.51 -22.08
C GLN A 98 -14.11 4.81 -21.27
N ASN A 99 -12.99 5.25 -20.70
CA ASN A 99 -12.95 6.46 -19.88
C ASN A 99 -13.20 7.72 -20.71
N ASN A 100 -12.67 7.79 -21.93
CA ASN A 100 -12.90 8.92 -22.81
C ASN A 100 -14.38 9.02 -23.23
N LYS A 101 -15.06 7.88 -23.46
CA LYS A 101 -16.49 7.86 -23.76
C LYS A 101 -17.34 8.40 -22.60
N VAL A 102 -16.96 8.11 -21.35
CA VAL A 102 -17.65 8.65 -20.16
C VAL A 102 -17.57 10.17 -20.13
N ILE A 103 -16.38 10.75 -20.37
CA ILE A 103 -16.16 12.20 -20.43
C ILE A 103 -17.08 12.85 -21.48
N MET A 104 -17.15 12.27 -22.69
CA MET A 104 -18.00 12.79 -23.78
C MET A 104 -19.51 12.75 -23.46
N ILE A 105 -19.95 11.79 -22.63
CA ILE A 105 -21.36 11.69 -22.21
C ILE A 105 -21.68 12.75 -21.16
N GLU A 106 -20.77 12.97 -20.20
CA GLU A 106 -20.91 13.99 -19.16
C GLU A 106 -20.98 15.40 -19.76
N GLU A 107 -20.12 15.70 -20.74
CA GLU A 107 -20.13 16.98 -21.47
C GLU A 107 -21.46 17.22 -22.21
N LYS A 108 -21.98 16.20 -22.92
CA LYS A 108 -23.30 16.29 -23.59
C LYS A 108 -24.46 16.45 -22.61
N LEU A 109 -24.35 15.90 -21.40
CA LEU A 109 -25.37 16.05 -20.36
C LEU A 109 -25.41 17.48 -19.80
N PHE A 110 -24.29 18.20 -19.85
CA PHE A 110 -24.19 19.59 -19.40
C PHE A 110 -24.78 20.57 -20.42
N GLU A 111 -24.66 20.29 -21.72
CA GLU A 111 -25.24 21.12 -22.80
C GLU A 111 -26.79 21.15 -22.83
N TYR A 112 -27.45 20.21 -22.16
CA TYR A 112 -28.93 20.09 -22.12
C TYR A 112 -29.58 20.68 -20.85
N LYS A 113 -28.81 21.37 -19.99
CA LYS A 113 -29.32 22.09 -18.81
C LYS A 113 -29.30 23.60 -19.04
#